data_AF-A0A218QKF9-F1
#
_entry.id   AF-A0A218QKF9-F1
#
_cell.length_a   1.000
_cell.length_b   1.000
_cell.length_c   1.000
_cell.angle_alpha   90.00
_cell.angle_beta   90.00
_cell.angle_gamma   90.00
#
_symmetry.space_group_name_H-M   'P 1'
#
loop_
_entity.id
_entity.type
_entity.pdbx_description
1 polymer ?
#
loop_
_entity_poly.entity_id
_entity_poly.type
_entity_poly.pdbx_seq_one_letter_code
_entity_poly.pdbx_strand_id
1 'polypeptide(L)' 'MKAIETIATVTSDGKITLQLSADIPPGEHQVVVIIDEKLSEKEVIKKKRPPLDFPVHNCGLMPENLSLRREDMYDDWGR' A
#
# COMPACT_ATOMS: atom_id res chain seq x y z
N MET A 1 -2.41 -27.77 -23.11
CA MET A 1 -2.81 -27.17 -21.81
C MET A 1 -3.80 -26.06 -22.14
N LYS A 2 -5.08 -26.23 -21.84
CA LYS A 2 -6.09 -25.18 -22.01
C LYS A 2 -6.39 -24.62 -20.62
N ALA A 3 -6.07 -23.35 -20.38
CA ALA A 3 -6.45 -22.66 -19.16
C ALA A 3 -7.83 -22.02 -19.40
N ILE A 4 -8.79 -22.31 -18.51
CA ILE A 4 -10.12 -21.72 -18.55
C ILE A 4 -10.19 -20.75 -17.39
N GLU A 5 -10.28 -19.47 -17.70
CA GLU A 5 -10.53 -18.43 -16.72
C GLU A 5 -12.04 -18.24 -16.61
N THR A 6 -12.61 -18.65 -15.48
CA THR A 6 -14.03 -18.46 -15.19
C THR A 6 -14.19 -17.87 -13.80
N ILE A 7 -15.14 -16.95 -13.69
CA ILE A 7 -15.52 -16.32 -12.43
C ILE A 7 -16.34 -17.35 -11.64
N ALA A 8 -15.76 -17.89 -10.58
CA ALA A 8 -16.46 -18.79 -9.68
C ALA A 8 -17.09 -17.99 -8.54
N THR A 9 -18.36 -18.22 -8.25
CA THR A 9 -19.05 -17.62 -7.12
C THR A 9 -18.81 -18.45 -5.87
N VAL A 10 -18.29 -17.81 -4.82
CA VAL A 10 -18.16 -18.41 -3.49
C VAL A 10 -19.45 -18.14 -2.73
N THR A 11 -20.19 -19.20 -2.42
CA THR A 11 -21.40 -19.12 -1.60
C THR A 11 -21.04 -18.93 -0.11
N SER A 12 -21.96 -18.40 0.70
CA SER A 12 -21.75 -18.15 2.13
C SER A 12 -21.39 -19.40 2.96
N ASP A 13 -21.63 -20.59 2.40
CA ASP A 13 -21.29 -21.88 3.00
C ASP A 13 -19.86 -22.35 2.66
N GLY A 14 -19.05 -21.50 2.01
CA GLY A 14 -17.68 -21.83 1.61
C GLY A 14 -17.59 -22.78 0.42
N LYS A 15 -18.70 -23.01 -0.30
CA LYS A 15 -18.73 -23.85 -1.50
C LYS A 15 -18.53 -23.00 -2.76
N ILE A 16 -17.64 -23.46 -3.63
CA ILE A 16 -17.41 -22.88 -4.96
C ILE A 16 -18.33 -23.56 -5.95
N THR A 17 -19.28 -22.83 -6.51
CA THR A 17 -20.10 -23.31 -7.63
C THR A 17 -19.49 -22.81 -8.94
N LEU A 18 -19.00 -23.74 -9.77
CA LEU A 18 -18.44 -23.44 -11.08
C LEU A 18 -19.41 -23.92 -12.15
N GLN A 19 -19.92 -23.00 -12.97
CA GLN A 19 -20.72 -23.35 -14.14
C GLN A 19 -19.78 -23.50 -15.33
N LEU A 20 -19.49 -24.75 -15.71
CA LEU A 20 -18.68 -25.06 -16.89
C LEU A 20 -19.54 -24.86 -18.16
N SER A 21 -19.02 -24.10 -19.12
CA SER A 21 -19.63 -23.99 -20.46
C SER A 21 -19.59 -25.34 -21.17
N ALA A 22 -20.56 -25.59 -22.06
CA ALA A 22 -20.78 -26.86 -22.78
C ALA A 22 -19.65 -27.30 -23.75
N ASP A 23 -18.49 -26.63 -23.70
CA ASP A 23 -17.33 -26.85 -24.58
C ASP A 23 -16.33 -27.87 -24.01
N ILE A 24 -16.62 -28.45 -22.84
CA ILE A 24 -15.78 -29.46 -22.19
C ILE A 24 -16.43 -30.83 -22.36
N PRO A 25 -15.76 -31.79 -23.02
CA PRO A 25 -16.27 -33.14 -23.13
C PRO A 25 -16.33 -33.79 -21.73
N PRO A 26 -17.33 -34.64 -21.44
CA PRO A 26 -17.39 -35.35 -20.17
C PRO A 26 -16.12 -36.19 -19.99
N GLY A 27 -15.42 -36.00 -18.88
CA GLY A 27 -14.17 -36.68 -18.59
C GLY A 27 -13.48 -36.14 -17.34
N GLU A 28 -12.39 -36.75 -16.94
CA GLU A 28 -11.58 -36.29 -15.80
C GLU A 28 -10.78 -35.04 -16.20
N HIS A 29 -10.95 -33.96 -15.44
CA HIS A 29 -10.26 -32.69 -15.67
C HIS A 29 -9.63 -32.21 -14.36
N GLN A 30 -8.38 -31.79 -14.43
CA GLN A 30 -7.67 -31.19 -13.30
C GLN A 30 -8.07 -29.71 -13.17
N VAL A 31 -8.63 -29.33 -12.03
CA VAL A 31 -8.99 -27.94 -11.70
C VAL A 31 -7.91 -27.38 -10.77
N VAL A 32 -7.34 -26.23 -11.14
CA VAL A 32 -6.39 -25.48 -10.31
C VAL A 32 -7.04 -24.17 -9.90
N VAL A 33 -7.30 -23.99 -8.61
CA VAL A 33 -7.87 -22.75 -8.06
C VAL A 33 -6.73 -21.94 -7.46
N ILE A 34 -6.50 -20.75 -8.00
CA ILE A 34 -5.51 -19.79 -7.48
C ILE A 34 -6.29 -18.67 -6.82
N ILE A 35 -6.14 -18.52 -5.51
CA ILE A 35 -6.74 -17.44 -4.73
C ILE A 35 -5.66 -16.40 -4.50
N ASP A 36 -5.70 -15.32 -5.28
CA ASP A 36 -4.98 -14.10 -4.94
C ASP A 36 -5.84 -13.29 -3.98
N GLU A 37 -5.53 -13.34 -2.70
CA GLU A 37 -6.06 -12.39 -1.72
C GLU A 37 -5.51 -11.00 -2.03
N LYS A 38 -6.17 -10.27 -2.93
CA LYS A 38 -6.08 -8.80 -2.89
C LYS A 38 -6.83 -8.36 -1.64
N LEU A 39 -6.08 -8.23 -0.53
CA LEU A 39 -6.50 -7.45 0.63
C LEU A 39 -7.17 -6.19 0.12
N SER A 40 -8.49 -6.15 0.20
CA SER A 40 -9.22 -5.00 -0.29
C SER A 40 -8.70 -3.80 0.49
N GLU A 41 -8.27 -2.74 -0.21
CA GLU A 41 -7.80 -1.49 0.40
C GLU A 41 -8.82 -0.88 1.39
N LYS A 42 -10.04 -1.44 1.45
CA LYS A 42 -11.13 -1.08 2.33
C LYS A 42 -10.96 -1.52 3.78
N GLU A 43 -10.10 -2.50 4.10
CA GLU A 43 -9.82 -2.86 5.50
C GLU A 43 -8.70 -2.05 6.15
N VAL A 44 -7.95 -1.26 5.37
CA VAL A 44 -7.21 -0.12 5.89
C VAL A 44 -8.20 1.03 6.12
N ILE A 45 -9.22 0.77 6.94
CA ILE A 45 -9.93 1.83 7.66
C ILE A 45 -8.80 2.57 8.38
N LYS A 46 -8.45 3.74 7.83
CA LYS A 46 -7.47 4.68 8.35
C LYS A 46 -7.90 5.05 9.76
N LYS A 47 -7.61 4.20 10.75
CA LYS A 47 -7.59 4.62 12.16
C LYS A 47 -6.62 5.78 12.18
N LYS A 48 -7.17 6.99 12.27
CA LYS A 48 -6.42 8.24 12.32
C LYS A 48 -5.46 8.05 13.49
N ARG A 49 -4.18 7.82 13.18
CA ARG A 49 -3.18 7.60 14.22
C ARG A 49 -3.16 8.87 15.07
N PRO A 50 -3.17 8.76 16.41
CA PRO A 50 -3.01 9.95 17.22
C PRO A 50 -1.71 10.66 16.81
N PRO A 51 -1.69 12.00 16.80
CA PRO A 51 -0.46 12.75 16.58
C PRO A 51 0.61 12.28 17.59
N LEU A 52 1.84 12.12 17.12
CA LEU A 52 2.96 11.82 18.00
C LEU A 52 3.30 13.07 18.81
N ASP A 53 3.42 12.90 20.13
CA ASP A 53 3.85 13.97 21.03
C ASP A 53 5.37 13.95 21.13
N PHE A 54 6.02 14.80 20.32
CA PHE A 54 7.47 14.96 20.33
C PHE A 54 7.86 16.13 21.23
N PRO A 55 8.96 16.02 22.01
CA PRO A 55 9.47 17.14 22.78
C PRO A 55 9.82 18.31 21.85
N VAL A 56 9.19 19.46 22.08
CA VAL A 56 9.44 20.67 21.29
C VAL A 56 10.63 21.41 21.88
N HIS A 57 11.69 21.58 21.08
CA HIS A 57 12.82 22.44 21.45
C HIS A 57 12.51 23.88 21.04
N ASN A 58 12.55 24.82 22.00
CA ASN A 58 12.36 26.24 21.73
C ASN A 58 13.73 26.90 21.52
N CYS A 59 14.05 27.20 20.26
CA CYS A 59 15.31 27.87 19.87
C CYS A 59 15.28 29.39 20.02
N GLY A 60 14.22 29.96 20.63
CA GLY A 60 14.02 31.41 20.72
C GLY A 60 13.65 32.05 19.38
N LEU A 61 13.60 33.39 19.36
CA LEU A 61 13.40 34.16 18.14
C LEU A 61 14.69 34.20 17.33
N MET A 62 14.58 34.05 16.01
CA MET A 62 15.71 34.30 15.12
C MET A 62 16.13 35.78 15.18
N PRO A 63 17.45 36.08 15.15
CA PRO A 63 17.91 37.45 15.06
C PRO A 63 17.49 38.09 13.73
N GLU A 64 17.04 39.35 13.78
CA GLU A 64 16.61 40.09 12.58
C GLU A 64 17.74 40.30 11.57
N ASN A 65 18.99 40.31 12.06
CA ASN A 65 20.21 40.50 11.28
C ASN A 65 21.04 39.21 11.13
N LEU A 66 20.44 38.04 11.29
CA LEU A 66 21.13 36.77 11.10
C LEU A 66 21.59 36.64 9.65
N SER A 67 22.90 36.69 9.43
CA SER A 67 23.49 36.37 8.13
C SER A 67 23.88 34.90 8.07
N LEU A 68 23.39 34.19 7.06
CA LEU A 68 23.78 32.82 6.72
C LEU A 68 24.80 32.78 5.58
N ARG A 69 25.45 33.91 5.29
CA ARG A 69 26.53 33.98 4.32
C ARG A 69 27.75 33.24 4.85
N ARG A 70 28.51 32.65 3.93
CA ARG A 70 29.73 31.90 4.28
C ARG A 70 30.75 32.81 4.94
N GLU A 71 30.85 34.04 4.45
CA GLU A 71 31.72 35.08 4.95
C GLU A 71 31.40 35.42 6.42
N ASP A 72 30.12 35.60 6.75
CA ASP A 72 29.68 35.93 8.11
C ASP A 72 29.70 34.73 9.07
N MET A 73 29.50 33.50 8.56
CA MET A 73 29.52 32.27 9.36
C MET A 73 30.93 31.71 9.61
N TYR A 74 31.83 31.86 8.64
CA TYR A 74 33.15 31.22 8.64
C TYR A 74 34.32 32.20 8.54
N ASP A 75 34.03 33.50 8.59
CA ASP A 75 35.04 34.58 8.44
C ASP A 75 35.86 34.46 7.14
N ASP A 76 35.23 33.94 6.09
CA ASP A 76 35.86 33.57 4.81
C ASP A 76 35.75 34.69 3.78
N TRP A 77 36.35 35.85 4.07
CA TRP A 77 36.25 37.06 3.25
C TRP A 77 37.12 37.09 1.99
N GLY A 78 37.75 35.97 1.64
CA GLY A 78 38.75 35.89 0.57
C GLY A 78 40.03 36.64 0.94
N ARG A 79 41.19 36.00 0.71
CA ARG A 79 42.47 36.70 0.64
C ARG A 79 42.81 37.01 -0.80
#